data_AF-A0A2W6ZX87-F1
#
_entry.id   AF-A0A2W6ZX87-F1
#
_cell.length_a   1.000
_cell.length_b   1.000
_cell.length_c   1.000
_cell.angle_alpha   90.00
_cell.angle_beta   90.00
_cell.angle_gamma   90.00
#
_symmetry.space_group_name_H-M   'P 1'
#
loop_
_entity.id
_entity.type
_entity.pdbx_description
1 polymer ?
#
loop_
_entity_poly.entity_id
_entity_poly.type
_entity_poly.pdbx_seq_one_letter_code
_entity_poly.pdbx_strand_id
1 'polypeptide(L)'
;MKSWLATTTSTLGLAATLVAGAAGQAAAAPNPERVTLTSGNSVYQADLLRFSPDQSWLVDGVETLFTDLYFLNLGNQPQQNLRLEDLRLVGASQPASDQFSATFSTFGANLNFSLDSVLLGGASGSDRATRQETVTLTNAGTDWLDVTLFKYIDFDLQFDSPFDDDSGVFAGNTFTQTDPSGAMATLTVDQAPTAVQFGSYGPLLAELYNSPATNLQNSPGPLENTDITAAFQFDRRLAPGEAVVFKFVLDVQGRAKAKAVPEPGTAFALGVVAAGLALLRRRG
;
A
#
# COMPACT_ATOMS: atom_id res chain seq x y z
N MET A 1 -31.26 -36.04 66.98
CA MET A 1 -30.67 -37.04 66.07
C MET A 1 -31.06 -36.62 64.65
N LYS A 2 -30.06 -36.34 63.80
CA LYS A 2 -30.23 -35.79 62.46
C LYS A 2 -30.80 -36.86 61.52
N SER A 3 -31.92 -36.61 60.87
CA SER A 3 -32.34 -37.33 59.66
C SER A 3 -32.85 -36.31 58.64
N TRP A 4 -32.12 -36.23 57.54
CA TRP A 4 -32.35 -35.32 56.42
C TRP A 4 -33.56 -35.77 55.59
N LEU A 5 -34.37 -34.81 55.18
CA LEU A 5 -35.46 -34.96 54.20
C LEU A 5 -34.86 -35.07 52.79
N ALA A 6 -35.23 -36.12 52.06
CA ALA A 6 -35.03 -36.19 50.61
C ALA A 6 -36.41 -36.16 49.95
N THR A 7 -36.72 -35.02 49.32
CA THR A 7 -37.92 -34.83 48.50
C THR A 7 -37.50 -34.95 47.04
N THR A 8 -38.01 -35.96 46.35
CA THR A 8 -37.87 -36.14 44.90
C THR A 8 -38.85 -35.23 44.18
N THR A 9 -38.36 -34.21 43.49
CA THR A 9 -39.13 -33.41 42.53
C THR A 9 -38.72 -33.75 41.11
N SER A 10 -39.69 -34.26 40.35
CA SER A 10 -39.67 -34.47 38.91
C SER A 10 -39.65 -33.13 38.17
N THR A 11 -38.66 -32.92 37.30
CA THR A 11 -38.65 -31.80 36.34
C THR A 11 -38.84 -32.34 34.93
N LEU A 12 -39.96 -31.93 34.33
CA LEU A 12 -40.28 -32.09 32.91
C LEU A 12 -39.24 -31.32 32.07
N GLY A 13 -38.55 -32.04 31.18
CA GLY A 13 -37.65 -31.45 30.20
C GLY A 13 -38.44 -30.75 29.10
N LEU A 14 -38.36 -29.42 29.05
CA LEU A 14 -38.83 -28.61 27.93
C LEU A 14 -37.69 -28.53 26.91
N ALA A 15 -37.78 -29.29 25.82
CA ALA A 15 -36.87 -29.18 24.69
C ALA A 15 -37.27 -27.96 23.84
N ALA A 16 -36.55 -26.85 24.01
CA ALA A 16 -36.64 -25.70 23.12
C ALA A 16 -35.75 -25.93 21.89
N THR A 17 -36.36 -26.25 20.76
CA THR A 17 -35.70 -26.25 19.45
C THR A 17 -35.41 -24.81 19.03
N LEU A 18 -34.14 -24.40 19.15
CA LEU A 18 -33.61 -23.19 18.53
C LEU A 18 -33.52 -23.42 17.01
N VAL A 19 -34.47 -22.88 16.27
CA VAL A 19 -34.35 -22.71 14.82
C VAL A 19 -33.36 -21.55 14.61
N ALA A 20 -32.10 -21.90 14.33
CA ALA A 20 -31.11 -20.93 13.87
C ALA A 20 -31.52 -20.45 12.48
N GLY A 21 -32.23 -19.32 12.42
CA GLY A 21 -32.44 -18.59 11.18
C GLY A 21 -31.08 -18.10 10.69
N ALA A 22 -30.59 -18.70 9.61
CA ALA A 22 -29.48 -18.16 8.84
C ALA A 22 -29.96 -16.85 8.20
N ALA A 23 -29.85 -15.75 8.94
CA ALA A 23 -29.90 -14.42 8.35
C ALA A 23 -28.65 -14.31 7.47
N GLY A 24 -28.82 -14.52 6.17
CA GLY A 24 -27.81 -14.14 5.19
C GLY A 24 -27.55 -12.66 5.38
N GLN A 25 -26.39 -12.31 5.95
CA GLN A 25 -25.90 -10.95 5.92
C GLN A 25 -25.75 -10.60 4.44
N ALA A 26 -26.62 -9.73 3.94
CA ALA A 26 -26.38 -9.10 2.65
C ALA A 26 -25.01 -8.46 2.75
N ALA A 27 -24.06 -8.90 1.91
CA ALA A 27 -22.79 -8.22 1.77
C ALA A 27 -23.11 -6.75 1.52
N ALA A 28 -22.63 -5.86 2.39
CA ALA A 28 -22.76 -4.43 2.15
C ALA A 28 -22.24 -4.15 0.74
N ALA A 29 -22.99 -3.36 -0.04
CA ALA A 29 -22.51 -2.93 -1.35
C ALA A 29 -21.11 -2.33 -1.13
N PRO A 30 -20.10 -2.75 -1.91
CA PRO A 30 -18.76 -2.22 -1.77
C PRO A 30 -18.86 -0.69 -1.86
N ASN A 31 -18.29 0.02 -0.89
CA ASN A 31 -18.14 1.46 -1.01
C ASN A 31 -17.12 1.66 -2.15
N PRO A 32 -17.50 2.19 -3.33
CA PRO A 32 -16.58 2.29 -4.47
C PRO A 32 -15.37 3.19 -4.19
N GLU A 33 -15.42 3.96 -3.09
CA GLU A 33 -14.36 4.83 -2.61
C GLU A 33 -13.32 4.05 -1.79
N ARG A 34 -13.69 2.91 -1.20
CA ARG A 34 -12.79 2.05 -0.42
C ARG A 34 -12.32 0.86 -1.24
N VAL A 35 -11.02 0.78 -1.41
CA VAL A 35 -10.36 -0.29 -2.14
C VAL A 35 -9.72 -1.26 -1.16
N THR A 36 -9.82 -2.55 -1.45
CA THR A 36 -9.00 -3.58 -0.81
C THR A 36 -8.49 -4.50 -1.90
N LEU A 37 -7.19 -4.48 -2.14
CA LEU A 37 -6.51 -5.40 -3.04
C LEU A 37 -5.79 -6.48 -2.23
N THR A 38 -5.84 -7.72 -2.70
CA THR A 38 -5.20 -8.87 -2.09
C THR A 38 -4.55 -9.73 -3.16
N SER A 39 -3.29 -10.09 -2.95
CA SER A 39 -2.50 -10.93 -3.86
C SER A 39 -1.38 -11.59 -3.08
N GLY A 40 -1.26 -12.92 -3.12
CA GLY A 40 -0.18 -13.64 -2.44
C GLY A 40 -0.05 -13.30 -0.95
N ASN A 41 1.12 -12.78 -0.57
CA ASN A 41 1.44 -12.31 0.78
C ASN A 41 1.01 -10.85 1.07
N SER A 42 0.35 -10.16 0.15
CA SER A 42 0.16 -8.72 0.21
C SER A 42 -1.31 -8.29 0.23
N VAL A 43 -1.58 -7.24 1.02
CA VAL A 43 -2.89 -6.61 1.15
C VAL A 43 -2.71 -5.09 1.08
N TYR A 44 -3.41 -4.42 0.16
CA TYR A 44 -3.44 -2.96 0.07
C TYR A 44 -4.85 -2.46 0.35
N GLN A 45 -4.97 -1.43 1.17
CA GLN A 45 -6.24 -0.80 1.54
C GLN A 45 -6.12 0.71 1.44
N ALA A 46 -7.16 1.36 0.89
CA ALA A 46 -7.23 2.81 0.81
C ALA A 46 -8.67 3.30 0.71
N ASP A 47 -8.90 4.53 1.15
CA ASP A 47 -10.07 5.33 0.80
C ASP A 47 -9.62 6.39 -0.22
N LEU A 48 -10.06 6.28 -1.48
CA LEU A 48 -9.57 7.12 -2.57
C LEU A 48 -10.07 8.56 -2.51
N LEU A 49 -11.16 8.80 -1.77
CA LEU A 49 -11.75 10.13 -1.62
C LEU A 49 -11.46 10.74 -0.26
N ARG A 50 -10.49 10.18 0.47
CA ARG A 50 -10.10 10.75 1.75
C ARG A 50 -8.67 10.36 2.10
N PHE A 51 -7.85 11.35 2.43
CA PHE A 51 -6.69 11.05 3.26
C PHE A 51 -7.17 10.41 4.57
N SER A 52 -6.83 9.14 4.75
CA SER A 52 -7.36 8.32 5.83
C SER A 52 -6.23 7.60 6.56
N PRO A 53 -6.27 7.52 7.90
CA PRO A 53 -5.39 6.63 8.65
C PRO A 53 -5.65 5.14 8.34
N ASP A 54 -6.71 4.82 7.61
CA ASP A 54 -7.02 3.45 7.17
C ASP A 54 -6.26 3.05 5.89
N GLN A 55 -5.44 3.96 5.31
CA GLN A 55 -4.56 3.60 4.19
C GLN A 55 -3.44 2.68 4.71
N SER A 56 -3.22 1.57 4.04
CA SER A 56 -2.29 0.51 4.49
C SER A 56 -1.80 -0.31 3.31
N TRP A 57 -0.53 -0.72 3.35
CA TRP A 57 0.01 -1.74 2.47
C TRP A 57 0.80 -2.79 3.26
N LEU A 58 0.14 -3.91 3.53
CA LEU A 58 0.75 -5.03 4.22
C LEU A 58 1.52 -5.95 3.25
N VAL A 59 2.72 -6.35 3.63
CA VAL A 59 3.53 -7.40 2.97
C VAL A 59 3.94 -8.43 4.01
N ASP A 60 3.47 -9.67 3.86
CA ASP A 60 3.61 -10.71 4.89
C ASP A 60 3.07 -10.28 6.28
N GLY A 61 2.07 -9.39 6.28
CA GLY A 61 1.45 -8.85 7.50
C GLY A 61 2.20 -7.68 8.15
N VAL A 62 3.29 -7.22 7.54
CA VAL A 62 4.07 -6.05 7.97
C VAL A 62 3.59 -4.82 7.20
N GLU A 63 3.37 -3.70 7.89
CA GLU A 63 3.05 -2.41 7.26
C GLU A 63 4.25 -1.87 6.48
N THR A 64 3.99 -1.33 5.28
CA THR A 64 5.03 -0.84 4.37
C THR A 64 4.72 0.53 3.80
N LEU A 65 3.51 1.07 4.02
CA LEU A 65 3.06 2.33 3.46
C LEU A 65 2.27 3.12 4.50
N PHE A 66 2.72 4.35 4.76
CA PHE A 66 1.93 5.30 5.54
C PHE A 66 0.90 6.02 4.67
N THR A 67 1.34 6.59 3.53
CA THR A 67 0.40 7.22 2.60
C THR A 67 0.87 7.26 1.15
N ASP A 68 -0.11 7.27 0.25
CA ASP A 68 0.09 7.43 -1.18
C ASP A 68 -1.04 8.31 -1.75
N LEU A 69 -0.65 9.48 -2.28
CA LEU A 69 -1.58 10.52 -2.70
C LEU A 69 -1.25 11.10 -4.08
N TYR A 70 -2.31 11.59 -4.73
CA TYR A 70 -2.25 12.35 -5.96
C TYR A 70 -2.81 13.76 -5.77
N PHE A 71 -2.12 14.74 -6.33
CA PHE A 71 -2.58 16.13 -6.42
C PHE A 71 -2.52 16.62 -7.86
N LEU A 72 -3.39 17.56 -8.20
CA LEU A 72 -3.50 18.18 -9.51
C LEU A 72 -3.51 19.70 -9.38
N ASN A 73 -2.69 20.38 -10.15
CA ASN A 73 -2.80 21.81 -10.37
C ASN A 73 -3.28 22.05 -11.80
N LEU A 74 -4.33 22.85 -11.97
CA LEU A 74 -4.85 23.26 -13.27
C LEU A 74 -4.59 24.76 -13.37
N GLY A 75 -3.75 25.18 -14.32
CA GLY A 75 -3.14 26.52 -14.36
C GLY A 75 -4.09 27.74 -14.35
N ASN A 76 -5.40 27.52 -14.33
CA ASN A 76 -6.46 28.52 -14.25
C ASN A 76 -7.22 28.55 -12.89
N GLN A 77 -6.85 27.72 -11.90
CA GLN A 77 -7.50 27.62 -10.59
C GLN A 77 -6.51 27.96 -9.44
N PRO A 78 -6.37 29.25 -9.07
CA PRO A 78 -5.25 29.71 -8.24
C PRO A 78 -5.42 29.48 -6.72
N GLN A 79 -6.40 28.72 -6.25
CA GLN A 79 -6.71 28.68 -4.81
C GLN A 79 -6.06 27.52 -4.04
N GLN A 80 -5.92 26.34 -4.64
CA GLN A 80 -5.23 25.17 -4.05
C GLN A 80 -5.07 24.06 -5.10
N ASN A 81 -4.18 23.10 -4.83
CA ASN A 81 -4.15 21.86 -5.60
C ASN A 81 -5.44 21.07 -5.38
N LEU A 82 -5.99 20.48 -6.45
CA LEU A 82 -7.08 19.53 -6.37
C LEU A 82 -6.53 18.16 -5.96
N ARG A 83 -7.17 17.53 -4.99
CA ARG A 83 -6.92 16.14 -4.60
C ARG A 83 -7.98 15.25 -5.24
N LEU A 84 -7.79 13.92 -5.22
CA LEU A 84 -8.83 13.00 -5.67
C LEU A 84 -10.15 13.18 -4.91
N GLU A 85 -10.08 13.51 -3.62
CA GLU A 85 -11.23 13.86 -2.77
C GLU A 85 -11.98 15.13 -3.22
N ASP A 86 -11.35 16.02 -3.97
CA ASP A 86 -11.98 17.20 -4.55
C ASP A 86 -12.61 16.92 -5.93
N LEU A 87 -12.41 15.72 -6.47
CA LEU A 87 -12.96 15.29 -7.76
C LEU A 87 -14.26 14.51 -7.57
N ARG A 88 -15.11 14.54 -8.60
CA ARG A 88 -16.32 13.70 -8.63
C ARG A 88 -15.96 12.32 -9.16
N LEU A 89 -16.15 11.28 -8.35
CA LEU A 89 -16.11 9.89 -8.80
C LEU A 89 -17.17 9.66 -9.90
N VAL A 90 -16.73 9.21 -11.07
CA VAL A 90 -17.57 8.90 -12.23
C VAL A 90 -17.92 7.41 -12.24
N GLY A 91 -16.95 6.56 -11.90
CA GLY A 91 -17.13 5.12 -11.82
C GLY A 91 -15.93 4.43 -11.22
N ALA A 92 -16.15 3.26 -10.63
CA ALA A 92 -15.11 2.39 -10.11
C ALA A 92 -15.45 0.93 -10.39
N SER A 93 -14.42 0.10 -10.51
CA SER A 93 -14.53 -1.34 -10.73
C SER A 93 -13.38 -2.07 -10.06
N GLN A 94 -13.67 -3.25 -9.53
CA GLN A 94 -12.67 -4.16 -8.98
C GLN A 94 -12.83 -5.53 -9.68
N PRO A 95 -12.29 -5.69 -10.89
CA PRO A 95 -12.54 -6.88 -11.71
C PRO A 95 -11.92 -8.17 -11.13
N ALA A 96 -10.90 -8.03 -10.27
CA ALA A 96 -10.26 -9.14 -9.58
C ALA A 96 -9.84 -8.71 -8.16
N SER A 97 -9.49 -9.67 -7.30
CA SER A 97 -9.08 -9.37 -5.92
C SER A 97 -7.82 -8.51 -5.85
N ASP A 98 -7.02 -8.50 -6.91
CA ASP A 98 -5.73 -7.83 -7.02
C ASP A 98 -5.73 -6.65 -8.01
N GLN A 99 -6.89 -6.30 -8.59
CA GLN A 99 -7.01 -5.26 -9.61
C GLN A 99 -8.14 -4.29 -9.30
N PHE A 100 -7.88 -3.00 -9.47
CA PHE A 100 -8.86 -1.93 -9.29
C PHE A 100 -8.75 -0.89 -10.39
N SER A 101 -9.88 -0.27 -10.74
CA SER A 101 -9.95 0.86 -11.67
C SER A 101 -10.95 1.90 -11.17
N ALA A 102 -10.60 3.18 -11.24
CA ALA A 102 -11.53 4.28 -10.99
C ALA A 102 -11.31 5.44 -11.95
N THR A 103 -12.40 6.14 -12.25
CA THR A 103 -12.39 7.38 -13.03
C THR A 103 -13.06 8.48 -12.24
N PHE A 104 -12.41 9.64 -12.22
CA PHE A 104 -12.86 10.86 -11.57
C PHE A 104 -12.93 11.99 -12.61
N SER A 105 -13.78 12.98 -12.37
CA SER A 105 -13.92 14.17 -13.20
C SER A 105 -13.84 15.43 -12.35
N THR A 106 -13.21 16.49 -12.85
CA THR A 106 -13.26 17.81 -12.22
C THR A 106 -14.68 18.40 -12.26
N PHE A 107 -15.03 19.24 -11.28
CA PHE A 107 -16.26 20.04 -11.37
C PHE A 107 -16.15 21.00 -12.56
N GLY A 108 -17.10 20.94 -13.49
CA GLY A 108 -17.01 21.61 -14.79
C GLY A 108 -16.44 20.76 -15.93
N ALA A 109 -16.04 19.51 -15.65
CA ALA A 109 -15.72 18.45 -16.62
C ALA A 109 -14.61 18.74 -17.63
N ASN A 110 -13.61 19.54 -17.26
CA ASN A 110 -12.49 19.86 -18.17
C ASN A 110 -11.36 18.80 -18.14
N LEU A 111 -11.33 17.96 -17.11
CA LEU A 111 -10.33 16.89 -16.97
C LEU A 111 -10.97 15.62 -16.41
N ASN A 112 -10.65 14.48 -17.02
CA ASN A 112 -10.87 13.16 -16.45
C ASN A 112 -9.54 12.60 -15.92
N PHE A 113 -9.55 12.11 -14.69
CA PHE A 113 -8.45 11.38 -14.07
C PHE A 113 -8.87 9.92 -13.95
N SER A 114 -8.11 8.98 -14.52
CA SER A 114 -8.33 7.55 -14.33
C SER A 114 -7.13 6.92 -13.64
N LEU A 115 -7.40 6.01 -12.70
CA LEU A 115 -6.41 5.22 -11.98
C LEU A 115 -6.73 3.75 -12.15
N ASP A 116 -5.81 3.01 -12.75
CA ASP A 116 -5.79 1.55 -12.73
C ASP A 116 -4.67 1.09 -11.80
N SER A 117 -4.97 0.14 -10.92
CA SER A 117 -4.04 -0.37 -9.91
C SER A 117 -4.03 -1.90 -9.92
N VAL A 118 -2.84 -2.49 -9.85
CA VAL A 118 -2.62 -3.94 -9.78
C VAL A 118 -1.67 -4.26 -8.63
N LEU A 119 -2.05 -5.19 -7.77
CA LEU A 119 -1.23 -5.69 -6.67
C LEU A 119 -0.66 -7.07 -7.01
N LEU A 120 0.65 -7.21 -6.96
CA LEU A 120 1.38 -8.45 -7.22
C LEU A 120 2.14 -8.86 -5.96
N GLY A 121 1.51 -9.69 -5.13
CA GLY A 121 2.18 -10.23 -3.95
C GLY A 121 3.14 -11.36 -4.29
N GLY A 122 4.19 -11.49 -3.49
CA GLY A 122 5.11 -12.61 -3.52
C GLY A 122 4.55 -13.87 -2.87
N ALA A 123 5.43 -14.87 -2.73
CA ALA A 123 5.14 -16.05 -1.91
C ALA A 123 5.08 -15.67 -0.43
N SER A 124 4.31 -16.40 0.36
CA SER A 124 4.29 -16.22 1.82
C SER A 124 5.69 -16.38 2.42
N GLY A 125 6.09 -15.41 3.24
CA GLY A 125 7.39 -15.28 3.90
C GLY A 125 8.50 -14.72 3.02
N SER A 126 8.20 -14.30 1.78
CA SER A 126 9.18 -13.72 0.85
C SER A 126 9.51 -12.26 1.15
N ASP A 127 8.67 -11.58 1.94
CA ASP A 127 8.73 -10.16 2.29
C ASP A 127 8.76 -9.26 1.06
N ARG A 128 8.19 -9.70 -0.07
CA ARG A 128 8.22 -8.97 -1.34
C ARG A 128 6.82 -8.78 -1.90
N ALA A 129 6.56 -7.60 -2.42
CA ALA A 129 5.36 -7.28 -3.18
C ALA A 129 5.62 -6.12 -4.13
N THR A 130 4.80 -6.04 -5.18
CA THR A 130 4.81 -4.95 -6.16
C THR A 130 3.40 -4.41 -6.30
N ARG A 131 3.24 -3.09 -6.36
CA ARG A 131 2.00 -2.42 -6.78
C ARG A 131 2.28 -1.57 -8.02
N GLN A 132 1.48 -1.78 -9.06
CA GLN A 132 1.59 -1.05 -10.31
C GLN A 132 0.38 -0.14 -10.47
N GLU A 133 0.64 1.12 -10.82
CA GLU A 133 -0.42 2.08 -11.09
C GLU A 133 -0.26 2.69 -12.46
N THR A 134 -1.38 2.84 -13.16
CA THR A 134 -1.47 3.60 -14.40
C THR A 134 -2.44 4.75 -14.18
N VAL A 135 -1.94 5.98 -14.33
CA VAL A 135 -2.75 7.20 -14.23
C VAL A 135 -2.93 7.77 -15.62
N THR A 136 -4.18 7.99 -16.03
CA THR A 136 -4.51 8.64 -17.29
C THR A 136 -5.19 9.98 -17.03
N LEU A 137 -4.64 11.05 -17.55
CA LEU A 137 -5.24 12.38 -17.55
C LEU A 137 -5.75 12.69 -18.94
N THR A 138 -7.04 12.99 -19.08
CA THR A 138 -7.65 13.34 -20.37
C THR A 138 -8.29 14.72 -20.29
N ASN A 139 -7.93 15.63 -21.19
CA ASN A 139 -8.61 16.90 -21.33
C ASN A 139 -9.97 16.68 -22.00
N ALA A 140 -11.05 16.78 -21.22
CA ALA A 140 -12.42 16.61 -21.68
C ALA A 140 -13.09 17.94 -22.07
N GLY A 141 -12.36 19.06 -21.97
CA GLY A 141 -12.81 20.39 -22.34
C GLY A 141 -12.69 20.68 -23.85
N THR A 142 -12.89 21.94 -24.20
CA THR A 142 -12.82 22.45 -25.59
C THR A 142 -11.63 23.38 -25.86
N ASP A 143 -10.87 23.71 -24.82
CA ASP A 143 -9.66 24.54 -24.88
C ASP A 143 -8.42 23.75 -24.42
N TRP A 144 -7.23 24.30 -24.68
CA TRP A 144 -5.99 23.76 -24.12
C TRP A 144 -6.00 23.80 -22.58
N LEU A 145 -5.48 22.75 -21.96
CA LEU A 145 -5.39 22.63 -20.51
C LEU A 145 -3.95 22.39 -20.07
N ASP A 146 -3.43 23.28 -19.25
CA ASP A 146 -2.18 23.06 -18.52
C ASP A 146 -2.49 22.33 -17.22
N VAL A 147 -1.85 21.18 -17.02
CA VAL A 147 -2.02 20.32 -15.85
C VAL A 147 -0.67 19.95 -15.27
N THR A 148 -0.54 20.07 -13.95
CA THR A 148 0.56 19.51 -13.18
C THR A 148 0.02 18.37 -12.32
N LEU A 149 0.58 17.17 -12.49
CA LEU A 149 0.34 16.03 -11.61
C LEU A 149 1.44 15.99 -10.55
N PHE A 150 1.05 15.86 -9.29
CA PHE A 150 1.94 15.49 -8.20
C PHE A 150 1.61 14.09 -7.68
N LYS A 151 2.65 13.25 -7.52
CA LYS A 151 2.59 11.98 -6.78
C LYS A 151 3.34 12.19 -5.46
N TYR A 152 2.69 11.95 -4.33
CA TYR A 152 3.31 11.98 -3.01
C TYR A 152 3.33 10.56 -2.44
N ILE A 153 4.45 10.16 -1.87
CA ILE A 153 4.63 8.84 -1.27
C ILE A 153 5.36 8.95 0.06
N ASP A 154 4.93 8.10 0.98
CA ASP A 154 5.47 7.97 2.33
C ASP A 154 5.44 6.47 2.68
N PHE A 155 6.59 5.81 2.55
CA PHE A 155 6.73 4.41 2.94
C PHE A 155 7.05 4.31 4.42
N ASP A 156 6.55 3.26 5.06
CA ASP A 156 6.74 3.01 6.49
C ASP A 156 7.20 1.56 6.65
N LEU A 157 8.51 1.32 6.56
CA LEU A 157 9.10 -0.02 6.38
C LEU A 157 9.23 -0.78 7.70
N GLN A 158 8.10 -1.07 8.36
CA GLN A 158 8.04 -1.61 9.74
C GLN A 158 8.50 -3.08 9.92
N PHE A 159 9.44 -3.57 9.12
CA PHE A 159 9.92 -4.96 9.18
C PHE A 159 10.59 -5.31 10.51
N ASP A 160 11.27 -4.36 11.15
CA ASP A 160 11.95 -4.57 12.44
C ASP A 160 11.43 -3.62 13.55
N SER A 161 11.04 -2.39 13.22
CA SER A 161 10.56 -1.37 14.17
C SER A 161 9.67 -0.31 13.46
N PRO A 162 8.63 0.22 14.13
CA PRO A 162 7.67 1.16 13.52
C PRO A 162 8.13 2.64 13.52
N PHE A 163 9.34 2.96 13.97
CA PHE A 163 9.82 4.34 14.13
C PHE A 163 11.28 4.52 13.73
N ASP A 164 11.74 3.72 12.76
CA ASP A 164 13.12 3.80 12.32
C ASP A 164 13.31 4.97 11.35
N ASP A 165 14.47 5.63 11.48
CA ASP A 165 14.85 6.73 10.61
C ASP A 165 15.42 6.17 9.30
N ASP A 166 14.82 6.57 8.19
CA ASP A 166 15.12 6.04 6.87
C ASP A 166 16.11 6.92 6.10
N SER A 167 16.61 6.38 5.00
CA SER A 167 17.38 7.12 4.01
C SER A 167 16.75 6.97 2.63
N GLY A 168 16.85 7.99 1.79
CA GLY A 168 16.39 7.87 0.42
C GLY A 168 17.11 8.74 -0.61
N VAL A 169 17.01 8.28 -1.86
CA VAL A 169 17.71 8.83 -3.02
C VAL A 169 16.83 8.69 -4.27
N PHE A 170 16.85 9.69 -5.15
CA PHE A 170 16.30 9.57 -6.50
C PHE A 170 17.42 9.49 -7.53
N ALA A 171 17.48 8.41 -8.30
CA ALA A 171 18.47 8.23 -9.34
C ALA A 171 17.85 7.57 -10.58
N GLY A 172 18.20 8.08 -11.77
CA GLY A 172 17.55 7.68 -13.02
C GLY A 172 16.09 8.10 -12.99
N ASN A 173 15.20 7.13 -12.76
CA ASN A 173 13.75 7.33 -12.61
C ASN A 173 13.20 6.61 -11.37
N THR A 174 14.06 6.29 -10.40
CA THR A 174 13.68 5.47 -9.25
C THR A 174 14.01 6.21 -7.97
N PHE A 175 12.99 6.43 -7.16
CA PHE A 175 13.15 6.74 -5.76
C PHE A 175 13.38 5.43 -5.01
N THR A 176 14.38 5.42 -4.14
CA THR A 176 14.68 4.30 -3.25
C THR A 176 14.71 4.82 -1.83
N GLN A 177 13.94 4.18 -0.95
CA GLN A 177 13.96 4.35 0.50
C GLN A 177 14.53 3.07 1.12
N THR A 178 15.44 3.23 2.05
CA THR A 178 16.10 2.13 2.76
C THR A 178 16.03 2.37 4.26
N ASP A 179 15.66 1.32 4.95
CA ASP A 179 15.58 1.26 6.40
C ASP A 179 16.87 0.65 6.99
N PRO A 180 17.31 1.03 8.21
CA PRO A 180 18.50 0.48 8.86
C PRO A 180 18.51 -1.06 9.01
N SER A 181 17.36 -1.72 9.03
CA SER A 181 17.24 -3.19 8.98
C SER A 181 17.75 -3.80 7.67
N GLY A 182 17.81 -3.01 6.60
CA GLY A 182 18.04 -3.44 5.23
C GLY A 182 16.77 -3.75 4.44
N ALA A 183 15.58 -3.42 4.97
CA ALA A 183 14.37 -3.30 4.16
C ALA A 183 14.49 -2.14 3.16
N MET A 184 13.77 -2.25 2.04
CA MET A 184 13.84 -1.29 0.96
C MET A 184 12.50 -1.18 0.26
N ALA A 185 12.11 0.04 -0.05
CA ALA A 185 11.03 0.34 -0.98
C ALA A 185 11.53 1.18 -2.13
N THR A 186 10.91 1.03 -3.29
CA THR A 186 11.18 1.87 -4.45
C THR A 186 9.89 2.34 -5.10
N LEU A 187 9.95 3.52 -5.69
CA LEU A 187 8.96 4.02 -6.64
C LEU A 187 9.69 4.34 -7.95
N THR A 188 9.37 3.58 -8.99
CA THR A 188 9.86 3.81 -10.35
C THR A 188 8.80 4.50 -11.19
N VAL A 189 9.22 5.55 -11.90
CA VAL A 189 8.35 6.34 -12.79
C VAL A 189 8.73 6.09 -14.25
N ASP A 190 7.74 5.97 -15.14
CA ASP A 190 8.01 5.72 -16.57
C ASP A 190 8.47 6.96 -17.34
N GLN A 191 8.05 8.13 -16.89
CA GLN A 191 8.41 9.43 -17.44
C GLN A 191 9.29 10.19 -16.47
N ALA A 192 10.26 10.94 -16.98
CA ALA A 192 11.08 11.82 -16.16
C ALA A 192 10.18 12.90 -15.50
N PRO A 193 10.22 13.05 -14.17
CA PRO A 193 9.55 14.15 -13.48
C PRO A 193 10.17 15.49 -13.90
N THR A 194 9.38 16.55 -13.91
CA THR A 194 9.87 17.92 -14.11
C THR A 194 10.56 18.45 -12.85
N ALA A 195 10.17 17.96 -11.68
CA ALA A 195 10.84 18.18 -10.40
C ALA A 195 10.60 17.01 -9.44
N VAL A 196 11.52 16.80 -8.50
CA VAL A 196 11.42 15.83 -7.40
C VAL A 196 11.82 16.52 -6.11
N GLN A 197 11.09 16.31 -5.01
CA GLN A 197 11.45 16.87 -3.71
C GLN A 197 11.27 15.84 -2.62
N PHE A 198 12.30 15.72 -1.79
CA PHE A 198 12.24 14.98 -0.53
C PHE A 198 12.12 15.93 0.64
N GLY A 199 11.51 15.45 1.71
CA GLY A 199 11.45 16.16 2.97
C GLY A 199 10.94 15.25 4.07
N SER A 200 11.05 15.70 5.31
CA SER A 200 10.43 14.99 6.42
C SER A 200 8.90 15.00 6.28
N TYR A 201 8.23 13.97 6.81
CA TYR A 201 6.78 13.95 6.91
C TYR A 201 6.23 15.21 7.59
N GLY A 202 5.09 15.72 7.09
CA GLY A 202 4.42 16.91 7.62
C GLY A 202 4.68 18.14 6.76
N PRO A 203 5.89 18.75 6.74
CA PRO A 203 6.16 19.94 5.93
C PRO A 203 5.90 19.76 4.43
N LEU A 204 6.42 18.70 3.81
CA LEU A 204 6.23 18.47 2.36
C LEU A 204 4.75 18.22 2.02
N LEU A 205 4.07 17.41 2.83
CA LEU A 205 2.63 17.20 2.67
C LEU A 205 1.85 18.51 2.83
N ALA A 206 2.19 19.33 3.82
CA ALA A 206 1.56 20.63 4.04
C ALA A 206 1.80 21.62 2.88
N GLU A 207 2.95 21.58 2.22
CA GLU A 207 3.23 22.38 1.01
C GLU A 207 2.27 22.01 -0.13
N LEU A 208 1.98 20.72 -0.31
CA LEU A 208 1.03 20.23 -1.32
C LEU A 208 -0.44 20.54 -0.98
N TYR A 209 -0.79 20.56 0.31
CA TYR A 209 -2.17 20.79 0.80
C TYR A 209 -2.56 22.27 0.92
N ASN A 210 -1.68 23.14 1.43
CA ASN A 210 -2.09 24.45 1.96
C ASN A 210 -1.75 25.65 1.07
N SER A 211 -0.95 25.44 0.04
CA SER A 211 -0.64 26.45 -0.96
C SER A 211 -0.89 25.81 -2.32
N PRO A 212 -1.32 26.54 -3.37
CA PRO A 212 -1.12 26.05 -4.71
C PRO A 212 0.39 25.87 -4.88
N ALA A 213 0.89 24.64 -4.68
CA ALA A 213 2.26 24.31 -4.99
C ALA A 213 2.44 24.60 -6.47
N THR A 214 3.13 25.69 -6.77
CA THR A 214 3.38 26.07 -8.16
C THR A 214 4.44 25.16 -8.73
N ASN A 215 5.46 24.81 -7.93
CA ASN A 215 6.48 23.83 -8.26
C ASN A 215 7.09 23.21 -6.99
N LEU A 216 7.58 21.98 -7.10
CA LEU A 216 8.51 21.40 -6.14
C LEU A 216 9.88 22.11 -6.21
N GLN A 217 10.63 22.10 -5.11
CA GLN A 217 11.93 22.77 -4.97
C GLN A 217 13.10 22.04 -5.64
N ASN A 218 12.84 20.90 -6.30
CA ASN A 218 13.83 20.08 -6.99
C ASN A 218 15.02 19.63 -6.09
N SER A 219 14.68 18.98 -4.97
CA SER A 219 15.62 18.40 -4.00
C SER A 219 15.52 16.86 -4.01
N PRO A 220 16.21 16.15 -4.93
CA PRO A 220 16.10 14.70 -5.13
C PRO A 220 16.94 13.85 -4.15
N GLY A 221 17.45 14.45 -3.06
CA GLY A 221 18.31 13.78 -2.09
C GLY A 221 19.80 13.69 -2.48
N PRO A 222 20.59 12.90 -1.75
CA PRO A 222 20.14 11.99 -0.68
C PRO A 222 19.61 12.74 0.54
N LEU A 223 18.66 12.12 1.24
CA LEU A 223 18.25 12.49 2.59
C LEU A 223 18.47 11.26 3.47
N GLU A 224 19.09 11.43 4.64
CA GLU A 224 19.54 10.33 5.49
C GLU A 224 19.03 10.51 6.93
N ASN A 225 18.75 9.38 7.57
CA ASN A 225 18.33 9.26 8.97
C ASN A 225 17.17 10.21 9.33
N THR A 226 16.05 10.07 8.63
CA THR A 226 14.81 10.79 8.94
C THR A 226 13.59 10.04 8.39
N ASP A 227 12.41 10.34 8.92
CA ASP A 227 11.11 10.01 8.35
C ASP A 227 10.92 10.68 6.98
N ILE A 228 11.42 10.01 5.92
CA ILE A 228 11.51 10.55 4.57
C ILE A 228 10.22 10.37 3.79
N THR A 229 9.80 11.46 3.15
CA THR A 229 8.70 11.48 2.20
C THR A 229 9.19 12.03 0.87
N ALA A 230 8.54 11.63 -0.22
CA ALA A 230 8.93 12.05 -1.56
C ALA A 230 7.73 12.54 -2.38
N ALA A 231 7.95 13.60 -3.14
CA ALA A 231 7.00 14.12 -4.12
C ALA A 231 7.63 14.22 -5.51
N PHE A 232 6.83 13.92 -6.53
CA PHE A 232 7.22 13.93 -7.94
C PHE A 232 6.24 14.80 -8.72
N GLN A 233 6.76 15.70 -9.55
CA GLN A 233 5.96 16.62 -10.36
C GLN A 233 6.03 16.26 -11.84
N PHE A 234 4.90 16.36 -12.54
CA PHE A 234 4.81 16.19 -13.98
C PHE A 234 3.94 17.27 -14.61
N ASP A 235 4.53 18.15 -15.42
CA ASP A 235 3.81 19.21 -16.12
C ASP A 235 3.45 18.78 -17.54
N ARG A 236 2.19 18.97 -17.94
CA ARG A 236 1.68 18.66 -19.27
C ARG A 236 0.74 19.76 -19.76
N ARG A 237 0.72 19.92 -21.07
CA ARG A 237 -0.23 20.78 -21.78
C ARG A 237 -1.00 19.91 -22.76
N LEU A 238 -2.31 19.80 -22.55
CA LEU A 238 -3.18 18.87 -23.25
C LEU A 238 -4.14 19.64 -24.19
N ALA A 239 -4.16 19.28 -25.46
CA ALA A 239 -5.19 19.72 -26.40
C ALA A 239 -6.56 19.12 -26.05
N PRO A 240 -7.67 19.69 -26.55
CA PRO A 240 -9.00 19.11 -26.38
C PRO A 240 -9.04 17.64 -26.84
N GLY A 241 -9.48 16.74 -25.96
CA GLY A 241 -9.54 15.30 -26.19
C GLY A 241 -8.20 14.56 -26.08
N GLU A 242 -7.09 15.26 -25.84
CA GLU A 242 -5.78 14.65 -25.64
C GLU A 242 -5.70 13.95 -24.27
N ALA A 243 -5.01 12.81 -24.25
CA ALA A 243 -4.72 12.06 -23.04
C ALA A 243 -3.22 11.84 -22.86
N VAL A 244 -2.76 11.92 -21.61
CA VAL A 244 -1.43 11.51 -21.19
C VAL A 244 -1.55 10.40 -20.16
N VAL A 245 -0.66 9.41 -20.25
CA VAL A 245 -0.63 8.23 -19.37
C VAL A 245 0.68 8.25 -18.60
N PHE A 246 0.64 8.04 -17.30
CA PHE A 246 1.79 7.86 -16.40
C PHE A 246 1.75 6.47 -15.80
N LYS A 247 2.92 5.85 -15.60
CA LYS A 247 3.03 4.55 -14.94
C LYS A 247 3.97 4.62 -13.75
N PHE A 248 3.50 4.08 -12.64
CA PHE A 248 4.22 4.01 -11.37
C PHE A 248 4.34 2.55 -10.96
N VAL A 249 5.55 2.14 -10.57
CA VAL A 249 5.80 0.80 -10.01
C VAL A 249 6.39 1.00 -8.63
N LEU A 250 5.64 0.56 -7.63
CA LEU A 250 6.06 0.54 -6.23
C LEU A 250 6.51 -0.89 -5.91
N ASP A 251 7.74 -1.06 -5.47
CA ASP A 251 8.28 -2.35 -5.04
C ASP A 251 8.69 -2.26 -3.57
N VAL A 252 8.32 -3.25 -2.78
CA VAL A 252 8.79 -3.40 -1.40
C VAL A 252 9.51 -4.73 -1.26
N GLN A 253 10.62 -4.70 -0.52
CA GLN A 253 11.32 -5.88 -0.05
C GLN A 253 11.75 -5.71 1.41
N GLY A 254 11.48 -6.70 2.24
CA GLY A 254 12.08 -6.82 3.56
C GLY A 254 13.56 -7.18 3.47
N ARG A 255 14.21 -7.24 4.63
CA ARG A 255 15.62 -7.64 4.75
C ARG A 255 15.85 -8.99 4.08
N ALA A 256 16.96 -9.12 3.35
CA ALA A 256 17.38 -10.40 2.81
C ALA A 256 17.58 -11.44 3.95
N LYS A 257 16.63 -12.37 4.09
CA LYS A 257 16.76 -13.52 4.99
C LYS A 257 17.88 -14.40 4.44
N ALA A 258 18.96 -14.55 5.21
CA ALA A 258 19.99 -15.53 4.88
C ALA A 258 19.32 -16.91 4.80
N LYS A 259 19.32 -17.52 3.61
CA LYS A 259 18.88 -18.90 3.48
C LYS A 259 19.84 -19.72 4.34
N ALA A 260 19.37 -20.22 5.48
CA ALA A 260 20.13 -21.15 6.30
C ALA A 260 20.34 -22.41 5.47
N VAL A 261 21.44 -22.46 4.73
CA VAL A 261 21.92 -23.69 4.11
C VAL A 261 22.47 -24.50 5.27
N PRO A 262 21.90 -25.67 5.61
CA PRO A 262 22.48 -26.50 6.65
C PRO A 262 23.93 -26.75 6.28
N GLU A 263 24.86 -26.35 7.15
CA GLU A 263 26.27 -26.61 6.89
C GLU A 263 26.43 -28.13 6.72
N PRO A 264 27.12 -28.60 5.67
CA PRO A 264 27.31 -30.03 5.44
C PRO A 264 27.86 -30.77 6.67
N GLY A 265 28.60 -30.06 7.53
CA GLY A 265 29.15 -30.57 8.78
C GLY A 265 28.09 -30.95 9.83
N THR A 266 26.95 -30.26 9.91
CA THR A 266 25.93 -30.55 10.94
C THR A 266 25.18 -31.85 10.63
N ALA A 267 24.88 -32.09 9.35
CA ALA A 267 24.30 -33.36 8.90
C ALA A 267 25.31 -34.52 9.06
N PHE A 268 26.60 -34.27 8.80
CA PHE A 268 27.66 -35.26 8.99
C PHE A 268 27.87 -35.59 10.47
N ALA A 269 27.90 -34.59 11.36
CA ALA A 269 28.08 -34.79 12.80
C ALA A 269 26.92 -35.58 13.42
N LEU A 270 25.68 -35.27 13.04
CA LEU A 270 24.51 -36.04 13.48
C LEU A 270 24.56 -37.49 12.97
N GLY A 271 25.01 -37.70 11.73
CA GLY A 271 25.23 -39.04 11.17
C GLY A 271 26.29 -39.85 11.92
N VAL A 272 27.42 -39.23 12.26
CA VAL A 272 28.52 -39.87 13.02
C VAL A 272 28.10 -40.21 14.45
N VAL A 273 27.39 -39.30 15.12
CA VAL A 273 26.87 -39.55 16.48
C VAL A 273 25.85 -40.68 16.48
N ALA A 274 24.92 -40.69 15.52
CA ALA A 274 23.93 -41.77 15.38
C ALA A 274 24.59 -43.13 15.09
N ALA A 275 25.59 -43.16 14.20
CA ALA A 275 26.35 -44.38 13.89
C ALA A 275 27.17 -44.86 15.11
N GLY A 276 27.80 -43.95 15.84
CA GLY A 276 28.54 -44.24 17.06
C GLY A 276 27.64 -44.84 18.16
N LEU A 277 26.46 -44.27 18.38
CA LEU A 277 25.48 -44.78 19.34
C LEU A 277 24.92 -46.16 18.92
N ALA A 278 24.67 -46.39 17.63
CA ALA A 278 24.24 -47.69 17.13
C ALA A 278 25.30 -48.79 17.31
N LEU A 279 26.58 -48.45 17.13
CA LEU A 279 27.70 -49.37 17.35
C LEU A 279 27.93 -49.68 18.83
N LEU A 280 27.73 -48.71 19.73
CA LEU A 280 27.79 -48.92 21.18
C LEU A 280 26.66 -49.84 21.68
N ARG A 281 25.46 -49.72 21.12
CA ARG A 281 24.30 -50.56 21.48
C ARG A 281 24.42 -52.02 21.04
N ARG A 282 25.30 -52.33 20.09
CA ARG A 282 25.56 -53.70 19.61
C ARG A 282 26.63 -54.44 20.43
N ARG A 283 27.29 -53.75 21.37
CA ARG A 283 28.40 -54.27 22.18
C ARG A 283 28.05 -54.48 23.67
N GLY A 284 26.81 -54.20 24.07
CA GLY A 284 26.23 -54.61 25.36
C GLY A 284 25.21 -55.71 25.14
#